data_AF-A0A930DLQ9-F1
#
_entry.id   AF-A0A930DLQ9-F1
#
_cell.length_a   1.000
_cell.length_b   1.000
_cell.length_c   1.000
_cell.angle_alpha   90.00
_cell.angle_beta   90.00
_cell.angle_gamma   90.00
#
_symmetry.space_group_name_H-M   'P 1'
#
loop_
_entity.id
_entity.type
_entity.pdbx_description
1 polymer ?
#
loop_
_entity_poly.entity_id
_entity_poly.type
_entity_poly.pdbx_seq_one_letter_code
_entity_poly.pdbx_strand_id
1 'polypeptide(L)'
;MKLQLFHKSVQEKVHEKVKKNIEKLHHTLPNWERYLLMCCVPLYFMLISLTQQAPGEVLKGVENIIREPDILISDYFVVGGVGAAFFNAGCLAIISLGILCFTKSDFDGSCIVAACLMFGFSLFGKNLLNIWSILMGYVLYAKVHRVPIKKYLYIGFYGTTLSPIITQIMLTKTLPFHWQLILALLVGLIIGYVLVPISLHTKHAHMGYSLYNVGFSCGIIATIVTSLMKSFGAKIESRLLWDTGHRIFGFKVSASPMGVPFPSFPE
;
A
#
# COMPACT_ATOMS: atom_id res chain seq x y z
N MET A 1 -34.66 -19.30 26.54
CA MET A 1 -35.22 -17.97 26.19
C MET A 1 -34.77 -16.84 27.12
N LYS A 2 -34.95 -16.93 28.45
CA LYS A 2 -34.57 -15.86 29.41
C LYS A 2 -33.05 -15.52 29.44
N LEU A 3 -32.17 -16.51 29.30
CA LEU A 3 -30.72 -16.30 29.30
C LEU A 3 -30.21 -15.52 28.07
N GLN A 4 -30.79 -15.79 26.89
CA GLN A 4 -30.45 -15.07 25.66
C GLN A 4 -30.92 -13.62 25.69
N LEU A 5 -32.09 -13.35 26.28
CA LEU A 5 -32.61 -11.99 26.47
C LEU A 5 -31.75 -11.21 27.48
N PHE A 6 -31.32 -11.85 28.57
CA PHE A 6 -30.41 -11.24 29.54
C PHE A 6 -29.05 -10.90 28.90
N HIS A 7 -28.44 -11.84 28.17
CA HIS A 7 -27.18 -11.60 27.46
C HIS A 7 -27.30 -10.47 26.44
N LYS A 8 -28.42 -10.40 25.70
CA LYS A 8 -28.68 -9.32 24.74
C LYS A 8 -28.81 -7.96 25.43
N SER A 9 -29.52 -7.88 26.57
CA SER A 9 -29.65 -6.64 27.34
C SER A 9 -28.34 -6.14 27.96
N VAL A 10 -27.45 -7.06 28.35
CA VAL A 10 -26.13 -6.71 28.87
C VAL A 10 -25.24 -6.21 27.74
N GLN A 11 -25.26 -6.88 26.58
CA GLN A 11 -24.54 -6.45 25.38
C GLN A 11 -24.97 -5.05 24.93
N GLU A 12 -26.29 -4.77 24.89
CA GLU A 12 -26.83 -3.45 24.53
C GLU A 12 -26.38 -2.36 25.50
N LYS A 13 -26.43 -2.61 26.82
CA LYS A 13 -25.96 -1.66 27.85
C LYS A 13 -24.45 -1.40 27.77
N VAL A 14 -23.66 -2.44 27.50
CA VAL A 14 -22.21 -2.30 27.29
C VAL A 14 -21.95 -1.51 26.01
N HIS A 15 -22.67 -1.79 24.92
CA HIS A 15 -22.53 -1.05 23.66
C HIS A 15 -22.89 0.43 23.82
N GLU A 16 -23.99 0.77 24.51
CA GLU A 16 -24.34 2.16 24.81
C GLU A 16 -23.28 2.87 25.65
N LYS A 17 -22.76 2.20 26.69
CA LYS A 17 -21.74 2.78 27.58
C LYS A 17 -20.42 3.01 26.85
N VAL A 18 -20.00 2.05 26.02
CA VAL A 18 -18.83 2.17 25.15
C VAL A 18 -19.04 3.29 24.13
N LYS A 19 -20.20 3.35 23.48
CA LYS A 19 -20.54 4.40 22.51
C LYS A 19 -20.47 5.79 23.13
N LYS A 20 -21.05 5.99 24.32
CA LYS A 20 -20.97 7.27 25.07
C LYS A 20 -19.53 7.67 25.41
N ASN A 21 -18.69 6.71 25.78
CA ASN A 21 -17.28 6.99 26.09
C ASN A 21 -16.48 7.31 24.81
N ILE A 22 -16.76 6.62 23.71
CA ILE A 22 -16.15 6.90 22.39
C ILE A 22 -16.60 8.28 21.88
N GLU A 23 -17.88 8.63 22.02
CA GLU A 23 -18.40 9.96 21.66
C GLU A 23 -17.76 11.07 22.48
N LYS A 24 -17.54 10.86 23.79
CA LYS A 24 -16.76 11.78 24.63
C LYS A 24 -15.30 11.92 24.17
N LEU A 25 -14.68 10.84 23.71
CA LEU A 25 -13.30 10.84 23.21
C LEU A 25 -13.19 11.45 21.80
N HIS A 26 -14.23 11.31 20.98
CA HIS A 26 -14.31 11.91 19.64
C HIS A 26 -14.53 13.43 19.66
N HIS A 27 -14.80 14.02 20.82
CA HIS A 27 -15.25 15.41 20.93
C HIS A 27 -14.14 16.46 21.06
N THR A 28 -12.86 16.08 21.01
CA THR A 28 -11.75 17.03 21.20
C THR A 28 -11.28 17.73 19.94
N LEU A 29 -11.40 17.12 18.75
CA LEU A 29 -10.89 17.72 17.50
C LEU A 29 -11.79 17.40 16.29
N PRO A 30 -12.10 18.38 15.41
CA PRO A 30 -12.80 18.17 14.15
C PRO A 30 -11.95 17.34 13.16
N ASN A 31 -12.62 16.66 12.21
CA ASN A 31 -11.96 15.71 11.30
C ASN A 31 -10.78 16.31 10.51
N TRP A 32 -10.90 17.55 10.04
CA TRP A 32 -9.84 18.19 9.25
C TRP A 32 -8.56 18.45 10.05
N GLU A 33 -8.68 18.80 11.34
CA GLU A 33 -7.53 18.97 12.25
C GLU A 33 -6.82 17.64 12.50
N ARG A 34 -7.57 16.53 12.58
CA ARG A 34 -6.98 15.20 12.73
C ARG A 34 -6.16 14.79 11.51
N TYR A 35 -6.67 15.06 10.30
CA TYR A 35 -5.91 14.85 9.07
C TYR A 35 -4.65 15.72 9.02
N LEU A 36 -4.75 16.99 9.45
CA LEU A 36 -3.60 17.90 9.52
C LEU A 36 -2.54 17.39 10.50
N LEU A 37 -2.96 16.89 11.67
CA LEU A 37 -2.07 16.26 12.65
C LEU A 37 -1.39 15.02 12.07
N MET A 38 -2.11 14.19 11.32
CA MET A 38 -1.50 13.04 10.64
C MET A 38 -0.47 13.45 9.59
N CYS A 39 -0.66 14.59 8.90
CA CYS A 39 0.31 15.11 7.94
C CYS A 39 1.64 15.52 8.59
N CYS A 40 1.68 15.80 9.89
CA CYS A 40 2.94 16.14 10.58
C CYS A 40 4.01 15.05 10.46
N VAL A 41 3.60 13.77 10.50
CA VAL A 41 4.53 12.62 10.39
C VAL A 41 5.22 12.56 9.01
N PRO A 42 4.50 12.48 7.87
CA PRO A 42 5.16 12.48 6.57
C PRO A 42 5.88 13.79 6.26
N LEU A 43 5.38 14.94 6.74
CA LEU A 43 6.10 16.21 6.62
C LEU A 43 7.44 16.18 7.34
N TYR A 44 7.50 15.61 8.55
CA TYR A 44 8.74 15.43 9.29
C TYR A 44 9.77 14.61 8.49
N PHE A 45 9.35 13.50 7.86
CA PHE A 45 10.24 12.71 7.01
C PHE A 45 10.66 13.43 5.72
N MET A 46 9.80 14.27 5.13
CA MET A 46 10.18 15.13 4.01
C MET A 46 11.21 16.20 4.42
N LEU A 47 11.12 16.73 5.64
CA LEU A 47 12.14 17.65 6.16
C LEU A 47 13.47 16.93 6.39
N ILE A 48 13.44 15.71 6.95
CA ILE A 48 14.66 14.87 7.09
C ILE A 48 15.28 14.63 5.72
N SER A 49 14.48 14.34 4.69
CA SER A 49 14.97 14.11 3.33
C SER A 49 15.89 15.24 2.84
N LEU A 50 15.48 16.49 3.05
CA LEU A 50 16.25 17.68 2.66
C LEU A 50 17.54 17.88 3.48
N THR A 51 17.62 17.30 4.67
CA THR A 51 18.86 17.31 5.48
C THR A 51 19.84 16.21 5.08
N GLN A 52 19.35 15.10 4.51
CA GLN A 52 20.17 13.94 4.15
C GLN A 52 20.79 14.07 2.76
N GLN A 53 20.11 14.73 1.82
CA GLN A 53 20.56 14.88 0.44
C GLN A 53 20.21 16.28 -0.09
N ALA A 54 21.04 16.80 -0.99
CA ALA A 54 20.75 18.06 -1.66
C ALA A 54 19.47 17.93 -2.51
N PRO A 55 18.64 18.99 -2.65
CA PRO A 55 17.37 18.90 -3.38
C PRO A 55 17.49 18.36 -4.82
N GLY A 56 18.59 18.69 -5.52
CA GLY A 56 18.85 18.18 -6.86
C GLY A 56 19.15 16.68 -6.91
N GLU A 57 19.77 16.13 -5.87
CA GLU A 57 20.03 14.68 -5.75
C GLU A 57 18.77 13.93 -5.35
N VAL A 58 17.94 14.51 -4.47
CA VAL A 58 16.62 13.94 -4.11
C VAL A 58 15.76 13.77 -5.36
N LEU A 59 15.69 14.78 -6.23
CA LEU A 59 14.91 14.70 -7.47
C LEU A 59 15.43 13.62 -8.43
N LYS A 60 16.76 13.52 -8.60
CA LYS A 60 17.38 12.44 -9.38
C LYS A 60 17.12 11.07 -8.76
N GLY A 61 17.17 10.96 -7.44
CA GLY A 61 16.88 9.73 -6.72
C GLY A 61 15.42 9.30 -6.89
N VAL A 62 14.46 10.24 -6.89
CA VAL A 62 13.05 9.97 -7.18
C VAL A 62 12.87 9.52 -8.65
N GLU A 63 13.58 10.13 -9.59
CA GLU A 63 13.59 9.68 -10.99
C GLU A 63 14.11 8.24 -11.13
N ASN A 64 15.19 7.91 -10.42
CA ASN A 64 15.73 6.54 -10.39
C ASN A 64 14.72 5.55 -9.80
N ILE A 65 14.07 5.90 -8.69
CA ILE A 65 13.01 5.09 -8.06
C ILE A 65 11.88 4.80 -9.04
N ILE A 66 11.49 5.76 -9.88
CA ILE A 66 10.41 5.57 -10.87
C ILE A 66 10.84 4.64 -12.01
N ARG A 67 12.12 4.64 -12.37
CA ARG A 67 12.65 3.90 -13.54
C ARG A 67 13.12 2.49 -13.19
N GLU A 68 13.35 2.18 -11.93
CA GLU A 68 13.81 0.88 -11.46
C GLU A 68 12.63 -0.13 -11.36
N PRO A 69 12.84 -1.43 -11.66
CA PRO A 69 11.81 -2.46 -11.44
C PRO A 69 11.55 -2.70 -9.96
N ASP A 70 10.31 -2.45 -9.54
CA ASP A 70 9.85 -2.54 -8.15
C ASP A 70 9.60 -3.98 -7.63
N ILE A 71 10.08 -5.02 -8.32
CA ILE A 71 9.76 -6.40 -7.94
C ILE A 71 10.56 -6.85 -6.72
N LEU A 72 9.84 -7.49 -5.79
CA LEU A 72 10.38 -8.04 -4.53
C LEU A 72 11.03 -6.92 -3.69
N ILE A 73 11.76 -7.27 -2.62
CA ILE A 73 12.26 -6.29 -1.64
C ILE A 73 13.32 -5.39 -2.31
N SER A 74 12.84 -4.38 -3.03
CA SER A 74 13.61 -3.34 -3.71
C SER A 74 13.64 -2.13 -2.79
N ASP A 75 14.70 -2.04 -2.01
CA ASP A 75 14.91 -0.97 -1.04
C ASP A 75 15.24 0.35 -1.75
N TYR A 76 14.33 1.32 -1.65
CA TYR A 76 14.54 2.63 -2.26
C TYR A 76 15.69 3.42 -1.62
N PHE A 77 16.14 3.05 -0.43
CA PHE A 77 17.39 3.58 0.13
C PHE A 77 18.59 3.23 -0.72
N VAL A 78 18.61 2.05 -1.35
CA VAL A 78 19.69 1.64 -2.25
C VAL A 78 19.53 2.26 -3.64
N VAL A 79 18.29 2.38 -4.14
CA VAL A 79 18.01 2.85 -5.50
C VAL A 79 18.16 4.37 -5.65
N GLY A 80 17.52 5.14 -4.76
CA GLY A 80 17.48 6.60 -4.82
C GLY A 80 18.25 7.30 -3.69
N GLY A 81 18.63 6.57 -2.65
CA GLY A 81 19.19 7.13 -1.42
C GLY A 81 18.13 7.46 -0.36
N VAL A 82 18.61 7.70 0.86
CA VAL A 82 17.75 7.92 2.05
C VAL A 82 16.82 9.13 1.88
N GLY A 83 17.34 10.23 1.33
CA GLY A 83 16.55 11.42 1.08
C GLY A 83 15.43 11.18 0.06
N ALA A 84 15.74 10.61 -1.10
CA ALA A 84 14.75 10.31 -2.14
C ALA A 84 13.65 9.34 -1.67
N ALA A 85 14.01 8.30 -0.91
CA ALA A 85 13.04 7.35 -0.36
C ALA A 85 12.06 8.01 0.61
N PHE A 86 12.56 8.81 1.57
CA PHE A 86 11.69 9.53 2.50
C PHE A 86 10.84 10.61 1.81
N PHE A 87 11.37 11.25 0.76
CA PHE A 87 10.61 12.22 -0.02
C PHE A 87 9.46 11.55 -0.79
N ASN A 88 9.72 10.43 -1.46
CA ASN A 88 8.70 9.64 -2.14
C ASN A 88 7.61 9.17 -1.14
N ALA A 89 8.04 8.64 0.01
CA ALA A 89 7.12 8.13 1.01
C ALA A 89 6.27 9.22 1.66
N GLY A 90 6.88 10.36 1.99
CA GLY A 90 6.17 11.52 2.51
C GLY A 90 5.15 12.08 1.51
N CYS A 91 5.55 12.25 0.25
CA CYS A 91 4.65 12.70 -0.81
C CYS A 91 3.44 11.76 -0.98
N LEU A 92 3.68 10.46 -1.07
CA LEU A 92 2.61 9.46 -1.22
C LEU A 92 1.65 9.45 -0.03
N ALA A 93 2.17 9.57 1.20
CA ALA A 93 1.36 9.64 2.40
C ALA A 93 0.51 10.92 2.43
N ILE A 94 1.09 12.08 2.12
CA ILE A 94 0.35 13.36 2.07
C ILE A 94 -0.73 13.34 0.99
N ILE A 95 -0.43 12.84 -0.21
CA ILE A 95 -1.41 12.72 -1.29
C ILE A 95 -2.56 11.80 -0.85
N SER A 96 -2.24 10.68 -0.20
CA SER A 96 -3.26 9.74 0.30
C SER A 96 -4.15 10.36 1.37
N LEU A 97 -3.56 11.07 2.33
CA LEU A 97 -4.28 11.83 3.36
C LEU A 97 -5.13 12.94 2.74
N GLY A 98 -4.62 13.63 1.72
CA GLY A 98 -5.35 14.63 0.95
C GLY A 98 -6.58 14.06 0.25
N ILE A 99 -6.45 12.88 -0.38
CA ILE A 99 -7.57 12.18 -1.02
C ILE A 99 -8.62 11.75 0.03
N LEU A 100 -8.21 11.24 1.19
CA LEU A 100 -9.12 10.90 2.30
C LEU A 100 -9.91 12.13 2.79
N CYS A 101 -9.21 13.25 2.98
CA CYS A 101 -9.80 14.50 3.41
C CYS A 101 -10.77 15.06 2.35
N PHE A 102 -10.38 15.07 1.07
CA PHE A 102 -11.21 15.56 -0.03
C PHE A 102 -12.48 14.74 -0.21
N THR A 103 -12.40 13.42 -0.04
CA THR A 103 -13.56 12.51 -0.14
C THR A 103 -14.48 12.60 1.09
N LYS A 104 -14.15 13.45 2.08
CA LYS A 104 -14.86 13.61 3.36
C LYS A 104 -15.07 12.26 4.04
N SER A 105 -14.00 11.45 4.08
CA SER A 105 -13.99 10.19 4.81
C SER A 105 -13.98 10.48 6.31
N ASP A 106 -14.80 9.75 7.07
CA ASP A 106 -14.80 9.84 8.53
C ASP A 106 -13.43 9.40 9.05
N PHE A 107 -12.83 10.19 9.94
CA PHE A 107 -11.51 9.90 10.48
C PHE A 107 -11.62 8.75 11.48
N ASP A 108 -11.34 7.55 11.00
CA ASP A 108 -11.43 6.29 11.74
C ASP A 108 -10.07 5.56 11.78
N GLY A 109 -10.02 4.42 12.46
CA GLY A 109 -8.81 3.58 12.51
C GLY A 109 -8.35 3.12 11.12
N SER A 110 -9.28 2.91 10.18
CA SER A 110 -8.97 2.52 8.81
C SER A 110 -8.16 3.59 8.08
N CYS A 111 -8.46 4.87 8.31
CA CYS A 111 -7.69 6.00 7.76
C CYS A 111 -6.27 6.05 8.33
N ILE A 112 -6.11 5.84 9.63
CA ILE A 112 -4.79 5.86 10.28
C ILE A 112 -3.91 4.74 9.72
N VAL A 113 -4.46 3.52 9.65
CA VAL A 113 -3.72 2.37 9.12
C VAL A 113 -3.44 2.56 7.62
N ALA A 114 -4.37 3.14 6.84
CA ALA A 114 -4.12 3.48 5.45
C ALA A 114 -2.95 4.44 5.27
N ALA A 115 -2.89 5.52 6.05
CA ALA A 115 -1.80 6.48 5.98
C ALA A 115 -0.45 5.84 6.35
N CYS A 116 -0.41 5.07 7.44
CA CYS A 116 0.80 4.37 7.87
C CYS A 116 1.28 3.33 6.85
N LEU A 117 0.36 2.57 6.24
CA LEU A 117 0.69 1.59 5.20
C LEU A 117 1.11 2.24 3.88
N MET A 118 0.48 3.36 3.50
CA MET A 118 0.90 4.14 2.33
C MET A 118 2.31 4.67 2.52
N PHE A 119 2.65 5.18 3.71
CA PHE A 119 4.02 5.59 4.05
C PHE A 119 4.99 4.40 4.10
N GLY A 120 4.65 3.31 4.79
CA GLY A 120 5.56 2.16 4.95
C GLY A 120 5.86 1.46 3.62
N PHE A 121 4.85 1.20 2.81
CA PHE A 121 5.04 0.52 1.52
C PHE A 121 5.59 1.44 0.42
N SER A 122 5.64 2.75 0.62
CA SER A 122 6.31 3.66 -0.33
C SER A 122 7.81 3.76 -0.13
N LEU A 123 8.34 3.13 0.91
CA LEU A 123 9.78 2.85 1.02
C LEU A 123 10.20 1.64 0.17
N PHE A 124 9.24 0.82 -0.29
CA PHE A 124 9.48 -0.42 -1.02
C PHE A 124 8.44 -0.63 -2.13
N GLY A 125 8.81 -0.31 -3.37
CA GLY A 125 8.04 -0.71 -4.55
C GLY A 125 6.75 0.09 -4.86
N LYS A 126 6.42 1.13 -4.07
CA LYS A 126 5.38 2.11 -4.46
C LYS A 126 5.98 3.45 -4.81
N ASN A 127 5.67 3.94 -5.99
CA ASN A 127 6.10 5.24 -6.47
C ASN A 127 4.89 6.09 -6.88
N LEU A 128 5.11 7.38 -7.10
CA LEU A 128 4.05 8.33 -7.44
C LEU A 128 3.33 8.02 -8.77
N LEU A 129 3.90 7.21 -9.67
CA LEU A 129 3.28 6.90 -10.96
C LEU A 129 2.49 5.59 -10.92
N ASN A 130 2.98 4.58 -10.22
CA ASN A 130 2.42 3.23 -10.26
C ASN A 130 1.10 3.09 -9.47
N ILE A 131 0.85 3.93 -8.47
CA ILE A 131 -0.36 3.83 -7.63
C ILE A 131 -1.66 4.22 -8.36
N TRP A 132 -1.59 5.09 -9.37
CA TRP A 132 -2.77 5.69 -9.97
C TRP A 132 -3.63 4.69 -10.73
N SER A 133 -3.01 3.75 -11.43
CA SER A 133 -3.74 2.75 -12.20
C SER A 133 -4.64 1.89 -11.31
N ILE A 134 -4.13 1.47 -10.15
CA ILE A 134 -4.89 0.68 -9.18
C ILE A 134 -6.00 1.52 -8.54
N LEU A 135 -5.71 2.78 -8.17
CA LEU A 135 -6.72 3.70 -7.65
C LEU A 135 -7.83 4.00 -8.68
N MET A 136 -7.49 4.11 -9.97
CA MET A 136 -8.46 4.26 -11.05
C MET A 136 -9.34 3.01 -11.19
N GLY A 137 -8.77 1.82 -11.08
CA GLY A 137 -9.53 0.55 -11.04
C GLY A 137 -10.52 0.50 -9.88
N TYR A 138 -10.09 0.96 -8.71
CA TYR A 138 -10.95 1.12 -7.55
C TYR A 138 -12.10 2.12 -7.81
N VAL A 139 -11.79 3.31 -8.35
CA VAL A 139 -12.81 4.33 -8.66
C VAL A 139 -13.79 3.81 -9.71
N LEU A 140 -13.33 3.04 -10.69
CA LEU A 140 -14.18 2.38 -11.67
C LEU A 140 -15.16 1.43 -10.97
N TYR A 141 -14.69 0.58 -10.05
CA TYR A 141 -15.57 -0.28 -9.26
C TYR A 141 -16.63 0.53 -8.51
N ALA A 142 -16.24 1.61 -7.85
CA ALA A 142 -17.17 2.45 -7.10
C ALA A 142 -18.25 3.06 -8.01
N LYS A 143 -17.88 3.52 -9.21
CA LYS A 143 -18.82 4.08 -10.21
C LYS A 143 -19.77 3.01 -10.76
N VAL A 144 -19.24 1.85 -11.17
CA VAL A 144 -20.04 0.75 -11.75
C VAL A 144 -21.09 0.25 -10.75
N HIS A 145 -20.72 0.07 -9.49
CA HIS A 145 -21.61 -0.42 -8.43
C HIS A 145 -22.40 0.71 -7.74
N ARG A 146 -22.28 1.96 -8.21
CA ARG A 146 -22.93 3.16 -7.66
C ARG A 146 -22.76 3.30 -6.14
N VAL A 147 -21.59 2.92 -5.63
CA VAL A 147 -21.24 3.09 -4.21
C VAL A 147 -20.44 4.38 -4.02
N PRO A 148 -20.63 5.10 -2.91
CA PRO A 148 -19.86 6.30 -2.65
C PRO A 148 -18.38 5.98 -2.51
N ILE A 149 -17.50 6.76 -3.16
CA ILE A 149 -16.05 6.56 -3.21
C ILE A 149 -15.44 6.53 -1.79
N LYS A 150 -16.00 7.23 -0.80
CA LYS A 150 -15.47 7.12 0.58
C LYS A 150 -15.59 5.73 1.22
N LYS A 151 -16.56 4.90 0.78
CA LYS A 151 -16.93 3.66 1.50
C LYS A 151 -15.81 2.60 1.51
N TYR A 152 -15.08 2.48 0.41
CA TYR A 152 -14.05 1.44 0.22
C TYR A 152 -12.69 2.03 -0.18
N LEU A 153 -12.50 3.33 0.06
CA LEU A 153 -11.27 4.03 -0.34
C LEU A 153 -10.01 3.43 0.31
N TYR A 154 -10.11 3.02 1.58
CA TYR A 154 -9.01 2.33 2.27
C TYR A 154 -8.61 1.01 1.58
N ILE A 155 -9.57 0.28 1.00
CA ILE A 155 -9.30 -0.94 0.23
C ILE A 155 -8.48 -0.59 -1.02
N GLY A 156 -8.83 0.52 -1.69
CA GLY A 156 -8.06 1.06 -2.81
C GLY A 156 -6.62 1.38 -2.43
N PHE A 157 -6.39 2.09 -1.32
CA PHE A 157 -5.03 2.39 -0.84
C PHE A 157 -4.23 1.15 -0.49
N TYR A 158 -4.82 0.17 0.19
CA TYR A 158 -4.13 -1.07 0.54
C TYR A 158 -3.80 -1.87 -0.72
N GLY A 159 -4.70 -1.82 -1.71
CA GLY A 159 -4.54 -2.42 -3.02
C GLY A 159 -3.33 -1.93 -3.80
N THR A 160 -2.92 -0.68 -3.59
CA THR A 160 -1.71 -0.14 -4.24
C THR A 160 -0.45 -0.91 -3.89
N THR A 161 -0.46 -1.80 -2.89
CA THR A 161 0.66 -2.71 -2.57
C THR A 161 0.98 -3.67 -3.73
N LEU A 162 0.06 -3.82 -4.68
CA LEU A 162 0.27 -4.56 -5.92
C LEU A 162 0.86 -3.71 -7.04
N SER A 163 1.17 -2.43 -6.81
CA SER A 163 1.75 -1.55 -7.82
C SER A 163 3.10 -2.00 -8.40
N PRO A 164 3.96 -2.78 -7.69
CA PRO A 164 5.14 -3.39 -8.29
C PRO A 164 4.87 -4.19 -9.57
N ILE A 165 3.69 -4.81 -9.67
CA ILE A 165 3.28 -5.58 -10.85
C ILE A 165 3.20 -4.66 -12.09
N ILE A 166 2.74 -3.42 -11.91
CA ILE A 166 2.62 -2.43 -13.00
C ILE A 166 4.02 -2.07 -13.50
N THR A 167 4.92 -1.72 -12.58
CA THR A 167 6.30 -1.38 -12.92
C THR A 167 7.01 -2.56 -13.61
N GLN A 168 6.77 -3.81 -13.16
CA GLN A 168 7.34 -4.99 -13.82
C GLN A 168 6.88 -5.14 -15.26
N ILE A 169 5.57 -5.06 -15.51
CA ILE A 169 5.02 -5.22 -16.85
C ILE A 169 5.59 -4.16 -17.78
N MET A 170 5.72 -2.93 -17.28
CA MET A 170 6.32 -1.81 -18.02
C MET A 170 7.80 -2.04 -18.37
N LEU A 171 8.56 -2.75 -17.53
CA LEU A 171 10.00 -2.96 -17.71
C LEU A 171 10.38 -4.29 -18.37
N THR A 172 9.42 -5.17 -18.60
CA THR A 172 9.65 -6.50 -19.20
C THR A 172 10.12 -6.43 -20.68
N LYS A 173 10.11 -5.24 -21.33
CA LYS A 173 10.64 -4.95 -22.69
C LYS A 173 10.32 -5.98 -23.81
N THR A 174 9.25 -6.76 -23.65
CA THR A 174 8.77 -7.74 -24.64
C THR A 174 8.02 -7.10 -25.81
N LEU A 175 7.45 -5.90 -25.64
CA LEU A 175 6.63 -5.20 -26.63
C LEU A 175 7.06 -3.72 -26.74
N PRO A 176 6.64 -3.00 -27.80
CA PRO A 176 6.85 -1.55 -27.89
C PRO A 176 6.28 -0.82 -26.67
N PHE A 177 6.97 0.24 -26.24
CA PHE A 177 6.66 0.98 -25.01
C PHE A 177 5.17 1.37 -24.86
N HIS A 178 4.55 1.84 -25.95
CA HIS A 178 3.14 2.25 -25.92
C HIS A 178 2.19 1.10 -25.56
N TRP A 179 2.43 -0.10 -26.12
CA TRP A 179 1.58 -1.26 -25.85
C TRP A 179 1.81 -1.82 -24.44
N GLN A 180 3.04 -1.75 -23.95
CA GLN A 180 3.37 -2.13 -22.58
C GLN A 180 2.72 -1.20 -21.56
N LEU A 181 2.71 0.11 -21.82
CA LEU A 181 2.03 1.07 -20.97
C LEU A 181 0.53 0.79 -20.90
N ILE A 182 -0.12 0.56 -22.05
CA ILE A 182 -1.54 0.21 -22.10
C ILE A 182 -1.81 -1.08 -21.31
N LEU A 183 -0.99 -2.11 -21.51
CA LEU A 183 -1.12 -3.38 -20.79
C LEU A 183 -0.96 -3.20 -19.28
N ALA A 184 0.06 -2.47 -18.83
CA ALA A 184 0.32 -2.20 -17.42
C ALA A 184 -0.82 -1.41 -16.76
N LEU A 185 -1.36 -0.41 -17.47
CA LEU A 185 -2.52 0.35 -17.02
C LEU A 185 -3.79 -0.51 -16.96
N LEU A 186 -4.05 -1.35 -17.97
CA LEU A 186 -5.20 -2.26 -17.97
C LEU A 186 -5.12 -3.29 -16.84
N VAL A 187 -3.94 -3.89 -16.63
CA VAL A 187 -3.73 -4.86 -15.54
C VAL A 187 -3.93 -4.18 -14.18
N GLY A 188 -3.35 -3.00 -13.96
CA GLY A 188 -3.55 -2.24 -12.71
C GLY A 188 -5.01 -1.87 -12.46
N LEU A 189 -5.74 -1.47 -13.51
CA LEU A 189 -7.17 -1.17 -13.43
C LEU A 189 -7.99 -2.42 -13.08
N ILE A 190 -7.71 -3.56 -13.71
CA ILE A 190 -8.37 -4.84 -13.40
C ILE A 190 -8.08 -5.25 -11.95
N ILE A 191 -6.83 -5.16 -11.51
CA ILE A 191 -6.44 -5.46 -10.12
C ILE A 191 -7.23 -4.58 -9.14
N GLY A 192 -7.25 -3.27 -9.36
CA GLY A 192 -7.99 -2.33 -8.50
C GLY A 192 -9.50 -2.61 -8.47
N TYR A 193 -10.09 -2.96 -9.61
CA TYR A 193 -11.51 -3.29 -9.72
C TYR A 193 -11.86 -4.60 -8.98
N VAL A 194 -11.10 -5.66 -9.21
CA VAL A 194 -11.34 -7.01 -8.68
C VAL A 194 -10.99 -7.10 -7.19
N LEU A 195 -10.09 -6.25 -6.68
CA LEU A 195 -9.69 -6.28 -5.28
C LEU A 195 -10.85 -6.00 -4.32
N VAL A 196 -11.75 -5.07 -4.65
CA VAL A 196 -12.87 -4.72 -3.76
C VAL A 196 -13.81 -5.91 -3.53
N PRO A 197 -14.37 -6.57 -4.56
CA PRO A 197 -15.26 -7.71 -4.33
C PRO A 197 -14.53 -8.88 -3.67
N ILE A 198 -13.28 -9.17 -4.02
CA ILE A 198 -12.51 -10.23 -3.34
C ILE A 198 -12.38 -9.90 -1.85
N SER A 199 -11.98 -8.68 -1.51
CA SER A 199 -11.83 -8.24 -0.12
C SER A 199 -13.13 -8.34 0.68
N LEU A 200 -14.29 -8.10 0.05
CA LEU A 200 -15.57 -8.23 0.73
C LEU A 200 -15.94 -9.69 1.01
N HIS A 201 -15.63 -10.61 0.08
CA HIS A 201 -15.92 -12.04 0.24
C HIS A 201 -14.94 -12.75 1.19
N THR A 202 -13.65 -12.43 1.10
CA THR A 202 -12.61 -12.99 1.99
C THR A 202 -12.87 -12.65 3.45
N LYS A 203 -13.35 -11.42 3.73
CA LYS A 203 -13.77 -11.00 5.07
C LYS A 203 -14.80 -11.96 5.68
N HIS A 204 -15.75 -12.40 4.85
CA HIS A 204 -16.76 -13.35 5.26
C HIS A 204 -16.19 -14.76 5.41
N ALA A 205 -15.33 -15.19 4.48
CA ALA A 205 -14.71 -16.52 4.49
C ALA A 205 -13.90 -16.79 5.77
N HIS A 206 -13.16 -15.79 6.27
CA HIS A 206 -12.40 -15.92 7.51
C HIS A 206 -13.14 -15.36 8.74
N MET A 207 -14.44 -15.08 8.66
CA MET A 207 -15.29 -14.61 9.77
C MET A 207 -14.74 -13.43 10.58
N GLY A 208 -13.97 -12.54 9.94
CA GLY A 208 -13.34 -11.40 10.61
C GLY A 208 -12.06 -11.70 11.44
N TYR A 209 -11.55 -12.94 11.45
CA TYR A 209 -10.30 -13.27 12.16
C TYR A 209 -9.03 -12.61 11.57
N SER A 210 -9.01 -12.30 10.26
CA SER A 210 -7.93 -11.51 9.66
C SER A 210 -8.20 -10.02 9.82
N LEU A 211 -7.42 -9.37 10.69
CA LEU A 211 -7.43 -7.92 10.86
C LEU A 211 -6.91 -7.19 9.59
N TYR A 212 -6.02 -7.84 8.84
CA TYR A 212 -5.47 -7.33 7.57
C TYR A 212 -6.06 -8.03 6.34
N ASN A 213 -7.39 -8.11 6.29
CA ASN A 213 -8.11 -8.82 5.24
C ASN A 213 -7.80 -8.33 3.81
N VAL A 214 -7.65 -7.02 3.61
CA VAL A 214 -7.34 -6.50 2.26
C VAL A 214 -5.95 -6.96 1.82
N GLY A 215 -4.98 -7.02 2.74
CA GLY A 215 -3.66 -7.59 2.44
C GLY A 215 -3.71 -9.07 2.10
N PHE A 216 -4.50 -9.86 2.82
CA PHE A 216 -4.76 -11.26 2.47
C PHE A 216 -5.32 -11.39 1.04
N SER A 217 -6.26 -10.52 0.70
CA SER A 217 -6.89 -10.46 -0.63
C SER A 217 -5.89 -10.04 -1.71
N CYS A 218 -5.01 -9.07 -1.42
CA CYS A 218 -3.88 -8.72 -2.26
C CYS A 218 -2.94 -9.90 -2.47
N GLY A 219 -2.66 -10.68 -1.43
CA GLY A 219 -1.84 -11.89 -1.50
C GLY A 219 -2.38 -12.91 -2.50
N ILE A 220 -3.69 -13.21 -2.43
CA ILE A 220 -4.36 -14.11 -3.39
C ILE A 220 -4.22 -13.58 -4.82
N ILE A 221 -4.52 -12.29 -5.04
CA ILE A 221 -4.41 -11.66 -6.36
C ILE A 221 -2.97 -11.70 -6.86
N ALA A 222 -1.98 -11.39 -6.00
CA ALA A 222 -0.57 -11.43 -6.35
C ALA A 222 -0.15 -12.82 -6.80
N THR A 223 -0.57 -13.88 -6.09
CA THR A 223 -0.26 -15.27 -6.47
C THR A 223 -0.83 -15.62 -7.83
N ILE A 224 -2.09 -15.24 -8.11
CA ILE A 224 -2.74 -15.51 -9.39
C ILE A 224 -2.03 -14.76 -10.52
N VAL A 225 -1.83 -13.45 -10.35
CA VAL A 225 -1.20 -12.60 -11.39
C VAL A 225 0.24 -13.04 -11.65
N THR A 226 1.01 -13.32 -10.61
CA THR A 226 2.40 -13.81 -10.74
C THR A 226 2.43 -15.18 -11.44
N SER A 227 1.51 -16.08 -11.13
CA SER A 227 1.41 -17.39 -11.79
C SER A 227 1.08 -17.25 -13.28
N LEU A 228 0.14 -16.36 -13.62
CA LEU A 228 -0.19 -16.06 -15.02
C LEU A 228 1.01 -15.46 -15.77
N MET A 229 1.70 -14.48 -15.17
CA MET A 229 2.90 -13.90 -15.76
C MET A 229 3.97 -14.95 -16.05
N LYS A 230 4.25 -15.84 -15.09
CA LYS A 230 5.18 -16.96 -15.29
C LYS A 230 4.73 -17.91 -16.41
N SER A 231 3.43 -18.20 -16.50
CA SER A 231 2.86 -19.06 -17.56
C SER A 231 3.02 -18.46 -18.96
N PHE A 232 3.03 -17.14 -19.11
CA PHE A 232 3.30 -16.46 -20.39
C PHE A 232 4.80 -16.27 -20.67
N GLY A 233 5.68 -16.94 -19.91
CA GLY A 233 7.13 -16.90 -20.12
C GLY A 233 7.83 -15.67 -19.53
N ALA A 234 7.15 -14.88 -18.69
CA ALA A 234 7.81 -13.77 -18.00
C ALA A 234 8.78 -14.30 -16.95
N LYS A 235 10.08 -14.03 -17.14
CA LYS A 235 11.11 -14.28 -16.12
C LYS A 235 10.97 -13.21 -15.04
N ILE A 236 10.34 -13.57 -13.94
CA ILE A 236 10.34 -12.76 -12.73
C ILE A 236 11.65 -13.07 -12.01
N GLU A 237 12.69 -12.29 -12.31
CA GLU A 237 13.95 -12.40 -11.58
C GLU A 237 13.74 -11.90 -10.16
N SER A 238 14.05 -12.74 -9.18
CA SER A 238 14.04 -12.32 -7.79
C SER A 238 15.27 -11.48 -7.51
N ARG A 239 15.09 -10.16 -7.43
CA ARG A 239 16.12 -9.23 -6.98
C ARG A 239 15.87 -8.86 -5.53
N LEU A 240 16.86 -9.08 -4.67
CA LEU A 240 16.83 -8.67 -3.27
C LEU A 240 17.85 -7.53 -3.11
N LEU A 241 17.37 -6.30 -3.28
CA LEU A 241 18.16 -5.09 -3.04
C LEU A 241 17.83 -4.62 -1.63
N TRP A 242 18.67 -4.99 -0.68
CA TRP A 242 18.49 -4.67 0.73
C TRP A 242 19.61 -3.75 1.21
N ASP A 243 19.27 -2.62 1.84
CA ASP A 243 20.30 -1.75 2.38
C ASP A 243 21.09 -2.44 3.50
N THR A 244 22.42 -2.39 3.37
CA THR A 244 23.35 -2.92 4.36
C THR A 244 24.19 -1.81 4.99
N GLY A 245 24.09 -0.56 4.56
CA GLY A 245 24.91 0.55 5.04
C GLY A 245 24.33 1.27 6.26
N HIS A 246 23.00 1.45 6.35
CA HIS A 246 22.36 2.31 7.35
C HIS A 246 21.90 1.50 8.57
N ARG A 247 22.83 0.78 9.18
CA ARG A 247 22.59 -0.15 10.30
C ARG A 247 22.63 0.55 11.67
N ILE A 248 21.68 1.46 11.94
CA ILE A 248 21.59 2.11 13.26
C ILE A 248 20.79 1.26 14.26
N PHE A 249 19.87 0.40 13.79
CA PHE A 249 19.10 -0.55 14.62
C PHE A 249 19.15 -1.96 14.02
N GLY A 250 19.93 -2.84 14.64
CA GLY A 250 20.32 -4.13 14.08
C GLY A 250 19.24 -5.20 14.02
N PHE A 251 19.21 -5.92 12.89
CA PHE A 251 19.11 -7.37 12.86
C PHE A 251 20.19 -7.89 11.90
N LYS A 252 21.09 -8.75 12.39
CA LYS A 252 22.04 -9.47 11.54
C LYS A 252 21.25 -10.49 10.71
N VAL A 253 20.82 -10.11 9.51
CA VAL A 253 20.53 -11.10 8.47
C VAL A 253 21.84 -11.30 7.72
N SER A 254 22.45 -12.47 7.88
CA SER A 254 23.65 -12.86 7.15
C SER A 254 23.29 -13.11 5.69
N ALA A 255 22.98 -12.06 4.93
CA ALA A 255 23.00 -12.13 3.48
C ALA A 255 24.45 -11.93 3.04
N SER A 256 25.09 -13.03 2.61
CA SER A 256 26.42 -13.01 2.03
C SER A 256 26.44 -12.07 0.82
N PRO A 257 27.53 -11.31 0.61
CA PRO A 257 27.68 -10.44 -0.54
C PRO A 257 27.76 -11.30 -1.82
N MET A 258 27.09 -10.79 -2.86
CA MET A 258 27.03 -11.28 -4.25
C MET A 258 28.15 -12.26 -4.66
N GLY A 259 27.76 -13.47 -5.10
CA GLY A 259 28.69 -14.37 -5.79
C GLY A 259 28.39 -15.87 -5.78
N VAL A 260 27.32 -16.35 -5.14
CA VAL A 260 27.02 -17.80 -5.10
C VAL A 260 25.74 -18.07 -5.89
N PRO A 261 25.75 -18.92 -6.94
CA PRO A 261 24.52 -19.37 -7.58
C PRO A 261 23.69 -20.12 -6.53
N PHE A 262 22.38 -19.85 -6.49
CA PHE A 262 21.47 -20.63 -5.64
C PHE A 262 21.69 -22.13 -5.88
N PRO A 263 21.75 -22.97 -4.83
CA PRO A 263 21.83 -24.40 -5.03
C PRO A 263 20.61 -24.84 -5.83
N SER A 264 20.84 -25.45 -6.98
CA SER A 264 19.84 -26.19 -7.72
C SER A 264 19.24 -27.23 -6.78
N PHE A 265 17.95 -27.11 -6.47
CA PHE A 265 17.23 -28.18 -5.81
C PHE A 265 17.25 -29.40 -6.74
N PRO A 266 17.69 -30.59 -6.26
CA PRO A 266 17.57 -31.80 -7.06
C PRO A 266 16.08 -32.09 -7.33
N GLU A 267 15.83 -32.58 -8.54
CA GLU A 267 14.51 -32.97 -9.09
C GLU A 267 13.72 -33.89 -8.16
#